data_AF-A0A317H7N1-F1
#
_entry.id   AF-A0A317H7N1-F1
#
_cell.length_a   1.000
_cell.length_b   1.000
_cell.length_c   1.000
_cell.angle_alpha   90.00
_cell.angle_beta   90.00
_cell.angle_gamma   90.00
#
_symmetry.space_group_name_H-M   'P 1'
#
loop_
_entity.id
_entity.type
_entity.pdbx_description
1 polymer ?
#
loop_
_entity_poly.entity_id
_entity_poly.type
_entity_poly.pdbx_seq_one_letter_code
_entity_poly.pdbx_strand_id
1 'polypeptide(L)'
;MYYRVAIQGDRPANWQWESTTLGSLNTLINWLLSYSPTPRERLLIFKSPSPEELDEQLQRKNDGLPSSSRPATEYVPEQSRDTLPEVIFTAEELTRLTVLRRYFQEHPDHGDSQAKIRRLEFARWLVLHGKLTEA
;
A
#
# COMPACT_ATOMS: atom_id res chain seq x y z
N MET A 1 6.24 11.88 -11.64
CA MET A 1 6.70 10.49 -11.84
C MET A 1 5.69 9.60 -11.14
N TYR A 2 5.07 8.69 -11.88
CA TYR A 2 4.01 7.82 -11.39
C TYR A 2 4.49 6.39 -11.24
N TYR A 3 3.94 5.71 -10.25
CA TYR A 3 4.23 4.32 -9.94
C TYR A 3 2.94 3.53 -9.80
N ARG A 4 2.95 2.26 -10.20
CA ARG A 4 1.83 1.36 -9.96
C ARG A 4 2.32 -0.07 -9.83
N VAL A 5 1.67 -0.82 -8.95
CA VAL A 5 2.05 -2.20 -8.65
C VAL A 5 1.03 -3.14 -9.30
N ALA A 6 1.55 -4.11 -10.05
CA ALA A 6 0.78 -5.20 -10.60
C ALA A 6 1.14 -6.51 -9.89
N ILE A 7 0.14 -7.37 -9.74
CA ILE A 7 0.27 -8.71 -9.19
C ILE A 7 0.04 -9.75 -10.29
N GLN A 8 0.79 -10.84 -10.23
CA GLN A 8 0.53 -12.04 -11.01
C GLN A 8 -0.29 -13.03 -10.19
N GLY A 9 -1.52 -13.31 -10.62
CA GLY A 9 -2.37 -14.34 -10.01
C GLY A 9 -1.87 -15.77 -10.27
N ASP A 10 -2.57 -16.77 -9.72
CA ASP A 10 -2.25 -18.18 -9.97
C ASP A 10 -2.85 -18.65 -11.33
N ARG A 11 -1.95 -18.77 -12.32
CA ARG A 11 -2.01 -19.42 -13.66
C ARG A 11 -3.36 -19.59 -14.41
N PRO A 12 -3.40 -19.26 -15.73
CA PRO A 12 -2.51 -18.37 -16.47
C PRO A 12 -2.98 -16.93 -16.21
N ALA A 13 -2.52 -16.35 -15.10
CA ALA A 13 -2.97 -15.04 -14.70
C ALA A 13 -2.14 -13.97 -15.43
N ASN A 14 -2.83 -13.18 -16.24
CA ASN A 14 -2.35 -11.88 -16.66
C ASN A 14 -1.98 -11.05 -15.42
N TRP A 15 -0.99 -10.18 -15.58
CA TRP A 15 -0.69 -9.15 -14.60
C TRP A 15 -1.88 -8.20 -14.48
N GLN A 16 -2.33 -7.98 -13.25
CA GLN A 16 -3.43 -7.09 -12.92
C GLN A 16 -2.96 -6.01 -11.95
N TRP A 17 -3.54 -4.82 -12.06
CA TRP A 17 -3.24 -3.74 -11.13
C TRP A 17 -3.77 -4.06 -9.74
N GLU A 18 -2.87 -4.01 -8.76
CA GLU A 18 -3.20 -4.19 -7.35
C GLU A 18 -3.23 -2.84 -6.61
N SER A 19 -2.46 -1.86 -7.09
CA SER A 19 -2.45 -0.51 -6.55
C SER A 19 -3.15 0.50 -7.46
N THR A 20 -3.60 1.60 -6.85
CA THR A 20 -3.87 2.85 -7.56
C THR A 20 -2.56 3.48 -8.05
N THR A 21 -2.65 4.47 -8.93
CA THR A 21 -1.49 5.25 -9.36
C THR A 21 -0.93 6.03 -8.16
N LEU A 22 0.34 5.78 -7.85
CA LEU A 22 1.06 6.40 -6.75
C LEU A 22 1.93 7.53 -7.28
N GLY A 23 1.78 8.72 -6.69
CA GLY A 23 2.51 9.93 -7.13
C GLY A 23 3.94 10.07 -6.60
N SER A 24 4.39 9.16 -5.72
CA SER A 24 5.73 9.24 -5.13
C SER A 24 6.34 7.86 -4.86
N LEU A 25 7.68 7.80 -4.86
CA LEU A 25 8.44 6.61 -4.52
C LEU A 25 8.24 6.20 -3.04
N ASN A 26 8.12 7.18 -2.14
CA ASN A 26 7.86 6.91 -0.72
C ASN A 26 6.48 6.26 -0.50
N THR A 27 5.46 6.72 -1.24
CA THR A 27 4.12 6.11 -1.21
C THR A 27 4.17 4.66 -1.71
N LEU A 28 4.96 4.38 -2.75
CA LEU A 28 5.20 3.02 -3.25
C LEU A 28 5.89 2.13 -2.21
N ILE A 29 6.98 2.60 -1.58
CA ILE A 29 7.69 1.84 -0.57
C ILE A 29 6.78 1.53 0.63
N ASN A 30 6.03 2.52 1.11
CA ASN A 30 5.07 2.33 2.21
C ASN A 30 3.97 1.33 1.84
N TRP A 31 3.47 1.37 0.60
CA TRP A 31 2.50 0.39 0.10
C TRP A 31 3.09 -1.03 0.08
N LEU A 32 4.33 -1.19 -0.39
CA LEU A 32 5.00 -2.49 -0.42
C LEU A 32 5.28 -3.07 0.98
N LEU A 33 5.53 -2.18 1.96
CA LEU A 33 5.72 -2.58 3.36
C LEU A 33 4.40 -2.97 4.04
N SER A 34 3.28 -2.34 3.68
CA SER A 34 1.96 -2.70 4.21
C SER A 34 1.32 -3.91 3.51
N TYR A 35 1.73 -4.21 2.28
CA TYR A 35 1.21 -5.31 1.49
C TYR A 35 1.88 -6.64 1.88
N SER A 36 1.31 -7.31 2.89
CA SER A 36 1.78 -8.59 3.46
C SER A 36 1.29 -9.90 2.80
N PRO A 37 0.19 -9.97 2.00
CA PRO A 37 -0.39 -11.28 1.66
C PRO A 37 0.28 -11.98 0.47
N THR A 38 1.09 -11.29 -0.33
CA THR A 38 1.64 -11.85 -1.58
C THR A 38 3.17 -11.84 -1.57
N PRO A 39 3.82 -12.94 -2.01
CA PRO A 39 5.25 -12.98 -2.26
C PRO A 39 5.66 -11.86 -3.24
N ARG A 40 6.69 -11.09 -2.90
CA ARG A 40 7.11 -9.91 -3.68
C ARG A 40 7.67 -10.29 -5.05
N GLU A 41 8.01 -11.55 -5.26
CA GLU A 41 8.40 -12.13 -6.55
C GLU A 41 7.22 -12.13 -7.54
N ARG A 42 5.98 -12.08 -7.03
CA ARG A 42 4.75 -11.97 -7.82
C ARG A 42 4.27 -10.53 -8.00
N LEU A 43 5.08 -9.55 -7.58
CA LEU A 43 4.77 -8.12 -7.69
C LEU A 43 5.74 -7.45 -8.67
N LEU A 44 5.17 -6.73 -9.64
CA LEU A 44 5.89 -5.88 -10.56
C LEU A 44 5.51 -4.42 -10.34
N ILE A 45 6.53 -3.58 -10.35
CA ILE A 45 6.42 -2.15 -10.23
C ILE A 45 6.65 -1.54 -11.59
N PHE A 46 5.67 -0.77 -12.04
CA PHE A 46 5.72 0.02 -13.25
C PHE A 46 5.98 1.46 -12.87
N LYS A 47 6.80 2.14 -13.67
CA LYS A 47 7.13 3.56 -13.49
C LYS A 47 7.05 4.29 -14.83
N SER A 48 6.52 5.51 -14.82
CA SER A 48 6.49 6.38 -16.00
C SER A 48 6.29 7.86 -15.60
N PRO A 49 6.74 8.83 -16.42
CA PRO A 49 6.31 10.22 -16.30
C PRO A 49 4.81 10.45 -16.51
N SER A 50 4.07 9.54 -17.14
CA SER A 50 2.62 9.62 -17.41
C SER A 50 1.87 8.38 -16.87
N PRO A 51 0.65 8.54 -16.33
CA PRO A 51 -0.16 7.41 -15.90
C PRO A 51 -0.68 6.57 -17.06
N GLU A 52 -0.97 7.17 -18.22
CA GLU A 52 -1.44 6.46 -19.43
C GLU A 52 -0.39 5.46 -19.93
N GLU A 53 0.89 5.84 -19.88
CA GLU A 53 2.00 4.95 -20.24
C GLU A 53 2.15 3.74 -19.31
N LEU A 54 1.64 3.81 -18.06
CA LEU A 54 1.68 2.65 -17.15
C LEU A 54 0.77 1.53 -17.65
N ASP A 55 -0.43 1.87 -18.12
CA ASP A 55 -1.40 0.90 -18.65
C ASP A 55 -0.87 0.24 -19.92
N GLU A 56 -0.22 1.00 -20.80
CA GLU A 56 0.47 0.44 -21.98
C GLU A 56 1.57 -0.55 -21.59
N GLN A 57 2.36 -0.23 -20.56
CA GLN A 57 3.43 -1.12 -20.10
C GLN A 57 2.89 -2.42 -19.52
N LEU A 58 1.76 -2.38 -18.81
CA LEU A 58 1.10 -3.59 -18.30
C LEU A 58 0.58 -4.44 -19.46
N GLN A 59 -0.07 -3.82 -20.45
CA GLN A 59 -0.57 -4.53 -21.62
C GLN A 59 0.58 -5.22 -22.38
N ARG A 60 1.67 -4.48 -22.66
CA ARG A 60 2.88 -5.07 -23.26
C ARG A 60 3.42 -6.24 -22.45
N LYS A 61 3.44 -6.15 -21.12
CA LYS A 61 3.91 -7.22 -20.25
C LYS A 61 3.02 -8.47 -20.33
N ASN A 62 1.70 -8.29 -20.41
CA ASN A 62 0.73 -9.37 -20.60
C ASN A 62 0.85 -10.02 -21.98
N ASP A 63 1.20 -9.24 -23.00
CA ASP A 63 1.48 -9.71 -24.36
C ASP A 63 2.87 -10.36 -24.50
N GLY A 64 3.62 -10.51 -23.40
CA GLY A 64 4.95 -11.12 -23.38
C GLY A 64 6.07 -10.23 -23.94
N LEU A 65 5.79 -8.94 -24.18
CA LEU A 65 6.75 -7.97 -24.68
C LEU A 65 7.59 -7.36 -23.55
N PRO A 66 8.79 -6.84 -23.86
CA PRO A 66 9.62 -6.13 -22.90
C PRO A 66 8.89 -4.89 -22.35
N SER A 67 8.94 -4.71 -21.02
CA SER A 67 8.46 -3.50 -20.35
C SER A 67 9.50 -3.04 -19.33
N SER A 68 9.45 -1.76 -18.96
CA SER A 68 10.29 -1.17 -17.91
C SER A 68 9.87 -1.56 -16.49
N SER A 69 9.06 -2.62 -16.35
CA SER A 69 8.65 -3.18 -15.07
C SER A 69 9.85 -3.72 -14.30
N ARG A 70 9.88 -3.49 -12.99
CA ARG A 70 10.89 -4.07 -12.09
C ARG A 70 10.23 -4.84 -10.95
N PRO A 71 10.82 -5.94 -10.46
CA PRO A 71 10.29 -6.67 -9.34
C PRO A 71 10.31 -5.83 -8.05
N ALA A 72 9.33 -6.05 -7.18
CA ALA A 72 9.23 -5.32 -5.91
C ALA A 72 10.42 -5.54 -4.97
N THR A 73 11.16 -6.62 -5.15
CA THR A 73 12.39 -6.92 -4.40
C THR A 73 13.52 -5.91 -4.64
N GLU A 74 13.55 -5.22 -5.78
CA GLU A 74 14.54 -4.17 -6.06
C GLU A 74 14.32 -2.89 -5.24
N TYR A 75 13.12 -2.69 -4.70
CA TYR A 75 12.72 -1.43 -4.08
C TYR A 75 12.77 -1.46 -2.56
N VAL A 76 12.78 -2.65 -1.95
CA VAL A 76 12.77 -2.80 -0.49
C VAL A 76 13.69 -3.97 -0.10
N PRO A 77 14.81 -3.68 0.59
CA PRO A 77 15.73 -4.70 1.10
C PRO A 77 15.05 -5.67 2.06
N GLU A 78 15.58 -6.90 2.17
CA GLU A 78 15.08 -7.89 3.12
C GLU A 78 15.14 -7.41 4.57
N GLN A 79 16.11 -6.55 4.92
CA GLN A 79 16.26 -5.99 6.27
C GLN A 79 15.17 -4.97 6.63
N SER A 80 14.56 -4.33 5.64
CA SER A 80 13.43 -3.42 5.84
C SER A 80 12.10 -4.17 6.06
N ARG A 81 12.11 -5.52 6.05
CA ARG A 81 10.94 -6.36 6.34
C ARG A 81 10.55 -6.33 7.83
N ASP A 82 11.53 -6.14 8.72
CA ASP A 82 11.29 -6.03 10.18
C ASP A 82 11.12 -4.58 10.65
N THR A 83 11.46 -3.62 9.80
CA THR A 83 11.25 -2.20 10.03
C THR A 83 10.13 -1.73 9.12
N LEU A 84 8.90 -1.82 9.64
CA LEU A 84 7.84 -0.89 9.23
C LEU A 84 8.45 0.51 9.16
N PRO A 85 8.02 1.40 8.22
CA PRO A 85 8.41 2.79 8.32
C PRO A 85 8.07 3.18 9.74
N GLU A 86 9.08 3.60 10.50
CA GLU A 86 8.89 3.96 11.90
C GLU A 86 8.01 5.21 11.83
N VAL A 87 6.69 5.00 11.77
CA VAL A 87 5.74 6.02 12.14
C VAL A 87 6.02 6.13 13.62
N ILE A 88 6.97 7.00 13.96
CA ILE A 88 7.41 7.21 15.34
C ILE A 88 6.20 7.82 16.02
N PHE A 89 5.37 6.95 16.58
CA PHE A 89 4.27 7.35 17.42
C PHE A 89 4.87 7.67 18.78
N THR A 90 4.50 8.81 19.34
CA THR A 90 4.85 9.11 20.74
C THR A 90 4.23 8.06 21.66
N ALA A 91 4.72 7.95 22.90
CA ALA A 91 4.16 7.03 23.89
C ALA A 91 2.65 7.28 24.13
N GLU A 92 2.21 8.54 24.01
CA GLU A 92 0.80 8.92 24.09
C GLU A 92 0.00 8.41 22.89
N GLU A 93 0.54 8.55 21.69
CA GLU A 93 -0.08 8.07 20.45
C GLU A 93 -0.20 6.55 20.44
N LEU A 94 0.82 5.82 20.91
CA LEU A 94 0.78 4.36 21.07
C LEU A 94 -0.26 3.91 22.09
N THR A 95 -0.41 4.65 23.19
CA THR A 95 -1.45 4.39 24.19
C THR A 95 -2.83 4.55 23.56
N ARG A 96 -3.04 5.61 22.78
CA ARG A 96 -4.30 5.89 22.09
C ARG A 96 -4.63 4.84 21.02
N LEU A 97 -3.63 4.39 20.27
CA LEU A 97 -3.77 3.28 19.31
C LEU A 97 -4.15 1.98 19.99
N THR A 98 -3.55 1.68 21.15
CA THR A 98 -3.83 0.47 21.92
C THR A 98 -5.27 0.46 22.44
N VAL A 99 -5.76 1.62 22.91
CA VAL A 99 -7.16 1.79 23.35
C VAL A 99 -8.13 1.62 22.18
N LEU A 100 -7.85 2.25 21.04
CA LEU A 100 -8.68 2.13 19.84
C LEU A 100 -8.74 0.70 19.31
N ARG A 101 -7.58 0.01 19.25
CA ARG A 101 -7.50 -1.39 18.84
C ARG A 101 -8.36 -2.27 19.74
N ARG A 102 -8.24 -2.10 21.06
CA ARG A 102 -9.02 -2.85 22.05
C ARG A 102 -10.51 -2.61 21.88
N TYR A 103 -10.92 -1.37 21.71
CA TYR A 103 -12.32 -0.99 21.48
C TYR A 103 -12.91 -1.69 20.24
N PHE A 104 -12.18 -1.71 19.11
CA PHE A 104 -12.65 -2.41 17.90
C PHE A 104 -12.66 -3.93 18.03
N GLN A 105 -11.78 -4.51 18.83
CA GLN A 105 -11.76 -5.96 19.09
C GLN A 105 -12.91 -6.40 20.01
N GLU A 106 -13.25 -5.57 20.99
CA GLU A 106 -14.33 -5.84 21.94
C GLU A 106 -15.71 -5.59 21.34
N HIS A 107 -15.81 -4.80 20.27
CA HIS A 107 -17.08 -4.37 19.67
C HIS A 107 -17.16 -4.67 18.16
N PRO A 108 -17.13 -5.96 17.75
CA PRO A 108 -17.17 -6.37 16.35
C PRO A 108 -18.54 -6.11 15.68
N ASP A 109 -19.63 -6.04 16.47
CA ASP A 109 -21.02 -5.87 16.02
C ASP A 109 -21.50 -4.40 16.00
N HIS A 110 -20.60 -3.42 16.10
CA HIS A 110 -21.02 -2.03 15.92
C HIS A 110 -21.49 -1.82 14.48
N GLY A 111 -22.80 -1.55 14.34
CA GLY A 111 -23.45 -1.31 13.06
C GLY A 111 -22.61 -0.42 12.15
N ASP A 112 -22.52 -0.83 10.88
CA ASP A 112 -21.57 -0.36 9.86
C ASP A 112 -21.30 1.16 9.88
N SER A 113 -22.31 1.97 10.22
CA SER A 113 -22.19 3.43 10.37
C SER A 113 -21.28 3.89 11.52
N GLN A 114 -21.36 3.30 12.72
CA GLN A 114 -20.54 3.73 13.88
C GLN A 114 -19.07 3.32 13.69
N ALA A 115 -18.83 2.12 13.17
CA ALA A 115 -17.49 1.66 12.82
C ALA A 115 -16.86 2.55 11.72
N LYS A 116 -17.65 2.95 10.71
CA LYS A 116 -17.21 3.90 9.67
C LYS A 116 -16.86 5.27 10.23
N ILE A 117 -17.69 5.83 11.12
CA ILE A 117 -17.42 7.14 11.76
C ILE A 117 -16.11 7.07 12.57
N ARG A 118 -15.92 6.03 13.39
CA ARG A 118 -14.69 5.88 14.19
C ARG A 118 -13.45 5.69 13.33
N ARG A 119 -13.55 4.96 12.21
CA ARG A 119 -12.45 4.83 11.22
C ARG A 119 -12.11 6.17 10.57
N LEU A 120 -13.12 6.96 10.22
CA LEU A 120 -12.95 8.31 9.67
C LEU A 120 -12.34 9.28 10.68
N GLU A 121 -12.79 9.25 11.95
CA GLU A 121 -12.20 10.04 13.04
C GLU A 121 -10.73 9.70 13.23
N PHE A 122 -10.38 8.41 13.17
CA PHE A 122 -9.00 7.95 13.29
C PHE A 122 -8.15 8.36 12.09
N ALA A 123 -8.65 8.21 10.87
CA ALA A 123 -7.96 8.69 9.66
C ALA A 123 -7.71 10.20 9.71
N ARG A 124 -8.72 10.98 10.13
CA ARG A 124 -8.60 12.43 10.31
C ARG A 124 -7.60 12.80 11.40
N TRP A 125 -7.57 12.05 12.50
CA TRP A 125 -6.58 12.24 13.56
C TRP A 125 -5.15 12.00 13.04
N LEU A 126 -4.94 10.94 12.26
CA LEU A 126 -3.64 10.67 11.63
C LEU A 126 -3.21 11.77 10.65
N VAL A 127 -4.16 12.34 9.89
CA VAL A 127 -3.90 13.50 9.01
C VAL A 127 -3.47 14.72 9.83
N LEU A 128 -4.22 15.05 10.90
CA LEU A 128 -3.91 16.21 11.75
C LEU A 128 -2.53 16.12 12.42
N HIS A 129 -2.04 14.90 12.67
CA HIS A 129 -0.73 14.66 13.29
C HIS A 129 0.38 14.42 12.26
N GLY A 130 0.11 14.65 10.97
CA GLY A 130 1.08 14.48 9.88
C GLY A 130 1.52 13.03 9.66
N LYS A 131 0.80 12.06 10.25
CA LYS A 131 1.05 10.62 10.12
C LYS A 131 0.39 10.02 8.87
N LEU A 132 -0.58 10.73 8.32
CA LEU A 132 -1.21 10.46 7.04
C LEU A 132 -1.20 11.75 6.23
N THR A 133 -0.90 11.67 4.94
CA THR A 133 -1.04 12.83 4.04
C THR A 133 -2.42 12.72 3.39
N GLU A 134 -3.23 13.77 3.43
CA GLU A 134 -4.42 13.86 2.57
C GLU A 134 -3.94 13.81 1.11
N ALA A 135 -4.38 12.77 0.38
CA ALA A 135 -4.11 12.59 -1.04
C ALA A 135 -5.14 13.35 -1.87
#